data_AF-A0A1F5ZNT6-F1
#
_entry.id   AF-A0A1F5ZNT6-F1
#
_cell.length_a   1.000
_cell.length_b   1.000
_cell.length_c   1.000
_cell.angle_alpha   90.00
_cell.angle_beta   90.00
_cell.angle_gamma   90.00
#
_symmetry.space_group_name_H-M   'P 1'
#
loop_
_entity.id
_entity.type
_entity.pdbx_description
1 polymer ?
#
loop_
_entity_poly.entity_id
_entity_poly.type
_entity_poly.pdbx_seq_one_letter_code
_entity_poly.pdbx_strand_id
1 'polypeptide(L)'
;MPAWIILTIIGTLMFSFYQSLAKILPKNIPIFLATAYAFLFGSIVLFIIHLLSSSNKSIIMSEKNIPILIGIGALLAVGNFFTIKAYSLGAPQSGFVAVFNPASVTFGVILGFILWQEKLSLGQIAGILLSIIGILFIVSFKK
;
A
#
# COMPACT_ATOMS: atom_id res chain seq x y z
N MET A 1 -8.92 20.03 -10.04
CA MET A 1 -8.37 19.07 -9.06
C MET A 1 -6.86 18.99 -9.29
N PRO A 2 -6.02 19.13 -8.25
CA PRO A 2 -4.56 19.03 -8.39
C PRO A 2 -4.11 17.71 -9.05
N ALA A 3 -3.06 17.76 -9.88
CA ALA A 3 -2.58 16.61 -10.66
C ALA A 3 -2.19 15.40 -9.78
N TRP A 4 -1.61 15.64 -8.59
CA TRP A 4 -1.23 14.59 -7.66
C TRP A 4 -2.44 13.77 -7.18
N ILE A 5 -3.63 14.38 -7.06
CA ILE A 5 -4.86 13.67 -6.66
C ILE A 5 -5.28 12.68 -7.75
N ILE A 6 -5.23 13.10 -9.01
CA ILE A 6 -5.55 12.25 -10.15
C ILE A 6 -4.59 11.04 -10.20
N LEU A 7 -3.29 11.29 -10.01
CA LEU A 7 -2.27 10.24 -9.96
C LEU A 7 -2.50 9.26 -8.79
N THR A 8 -2.90 9.75 -7.61
CA THR A 8 -3.23 8.89 -6.47
C THR A 8 -4.46 8.01 -6.74
N ILE A 9 -5.49 8.55 -7.40
CA ILE A 9 -6.68 7.78 -7.79
C ILE A 9 -6.29 6.66 -8.77
N ILE A 10 -5.52 7.00 -9.80
CA ILE A 10 -5.02 6.02 -10.78
C ILE A 10 -4.15 4.96 -10.08
N GLY A 11 -3.25 5.35 -9.18
CA GLY A 11 -2.42 4.43 -8.41
C GLY A 11 -3.24 3.46 -7.56
N THR A 12 -4.29 3.95 -6.91
CA THR A 12 -5.20 3.13 -6.10
C THR A 12 -5.98 2.13 -6.96
N LEU A 13 -6.39 2.55 -8.16
CA LEU A 13 -7.04 1.67 -9.14
C LEU A 13 -6.09 0.55 -9.57
N MET A 14 -4.83 0.87 -9.92
CA MET A 14 -3.82 -0.12 -10.30
C MET A 14 -3.54 -1.11 -9.16
N PHE A 15 -3.45 -0.62 -7.92
CA PHE A 15 -3.24 -1.45 -6.74
C PHE A 15 -4.41 -2.41 -6.49
N SER A 16 -5.65 -1.94 -6.69
CA SER A 16 -6.86 -2.76 -6.56
C SER A 16 -6.93 -3.82 -7.66
N PHE A 17 -6.51 -3.49 -8.88
CA PHE A 17 -6.43 -4.42 -10.00
C PHE A 17 -5.38 -5.50 -9.75
N TYR A 18 -4.19 -5.13 -9.27
CA TYR A 18 -3.15 -6.05 -8.85
C TYR A 18 -3.66 -7.08 -7.82
N GLN A 19 -4.33 -6.62 -6.75
CA GLN A 19 -4.87 -7.54 -5.74
C GLN A 19 -5.91 -8.50 -6.32
N SER A 20 -6.70 -8.04 -7.29
CA SER A 20 -7.69 -8.85 -7.97
C SER A 20 -7.04 -9.91 -8.87
N LEU A 21 -5.98 -9.55 -9.61
CA LEU A 21 -5.19 -10.48 -10.40
C LEU A 21 -4.50 -11.54 -9.54
N ALA A 22 -4.03 -11.18 -8.35
CA ALA A 22 -3.41 -12.12 -7.42
C ALA A 22 -4.35 -13.27 -7.00
N LYS A 23 -5.68 -13.09 -7.10
CA LYS A 23 -6.66 -14.16 -6.84
C LYS A 23 -6.82 -15.17 -7.98
N ILE A 24 -6.39 -14.80 -9.18
CA ILE A 24 -6.43 -15.66 -10.37
C ILE A 24 -5.27 -16.67 -10.31
N LEU A 25 -4.21 -16.36 -9.55
CA LEU A 25 -3.08 -17.28 -9.40
C LEU A 25 -3.54 -18.65 -8.87
N PRO A 26 -3.11 -19.75 -9.50
CA PRO A 26 -3.39 -21.10 -9.04
C PRO A 26 -2.97 -21.30 -7.57
N LYS A 27 -3.83 -21.99 -6.79
CA LYS A 27 -3.62 -22.21 -5.35
C LYS A 27 -2.34 -23.00 -5.01
N ASN A 28 -1.78 -23.73 -5.96
CA ASN A 28 -0.55 -24.49 -5.81
C ASN A 28 0.73 -23.65 -5.97
N ILE A 29 0.62 -22.39 -6.39
CA ILE A 29 1.76 -21.48 -6.45
C ILE A 29 2.03 -20.92 -5.04
N PRO A 30 3.25 -21.06 -4.50
CA PRO A 30 3.60 -20.41 -3.24
C PRO A 30 3.44 -18.89 -3.38
N ILE A 31 2.48 -18.33 -2.64
CA ILE A 31 2.10 -16.91 -2.76
C ILE A 31 3.26 -15.96 -2.44
N PHE A 32 4.14 -16.32 -1.49
CA PHE A 32 5.34 -15.53 -1.20
C PHE A 32 6.32 -15.50 -2.38
N LEU A 33 6.45 -16.62 -3.10
CA LEU A 33 7.30 -16.69 -4.28
C LEU A 33 6.71 -15.84 -5.41
N ALA A 34 5.40 -15.90 -5.62
CA ALA A 34 4.70 -15.04 -6.59
C ALA A 34 4.89 -13.56 -6.28
N THR A 35 4.77 -13.15 -5.01
CA THR A 35 5.01 -11.77 -4.56
C THR A 35 6.47 -11.37 -4.72
N ALA A 36 7.42 -12.26 -4.45
CA ALA A 36 8.85 -12.00 -4.67
C ALA A 36 9.15 -11.73 -6.17
N TYR A 37 8.59 -12.54 -7.08
CA TYR A 37 8.68 -12.27 -8.51
C TYR A 37 8.04 -10.95 -8.89
N ALA A 38 6.85 -10.64 -8.37
CA ALA A 38 6.19 -9.35 -8.62
C ALA A 38 7.05 -8.16 -8.19
N PHE A 39 7.71 -8.24 -7.02
CA PHE A 39 8.65 -7.19 -6.59
C PHE A 39 9.91 -7.11 -7.42
N LEU A 40 10.46 -8.25 -7.84
CA LEU A 40 11.61 -8.28 -8.73
C LEU A 40 11.29 -7.59 -10.07
N PHE A 41 10.21 -7.98 -10.73
CA PHE A 41 9.77 -7.33 -11.98
C PHE A 41 9.40 -5.86 -11.77
N GLY A 42 8.68 -5.54 -10.70
CA GLY A 42 8.34 -4.17 -10.33
C GLY A 42 9.59 -3.30 -10.14
N SER A 43 10.64 -3.83 -9.52
CA SER A 43 11.91 -3.12 -9.33
C SER A 43 12.60 -2.80 -10.66
N ILE A 44 12.53 -3.70 -11.65
CA ILE A 44 13.06 -3.48 -13.00
C ILE A 44 12.28 -2.36 -13.69
N VAL A 45 10.95 -2.39 -13.60
CA VAL A 45 10.09 -1.34 -14.18
C VAL A 45 10.39 0.03 -13.52
N LEU A 46 10.48 0.07 -12.19
CA LEU A 46 10.83 1.30 -11.46
C LEU A 46 12.23 1.81 -11.81
N PHE A 47 13.19 0.91 -12.00
CA PHE A 47 14.54 1.27 -12.43
C PHE A 47 14.55 1.89 -13.83
N ILE A 48 13.79 1.34 -14.78
CA ILE A 48 13.64 1.92 -16.12
C ILE A 48 12.97 3.30 -16.04
N ILE A 49 11.88 3.43 -15.26
CA ILE A 49 11.20 4.72 -15.07
C ILE A 49 12.15 5.76 -14.48
N HIS A 50 12.99 5.39 -13.51
CA HIS A 50 14.01 6.30 -12.96
C HIS A 50 14.94 6.85 -14.04
N LEU A 51 15.46 5.99 -14.93
CA LEU A 51 16.36 6.41 -16.01
C LEU A 51 15.67 7.32 -17.06
N LEU A 52 14.35 7.19 -17.22
CA LEU A 52 13.57 7.96 -18.19
C LEU A 52 13.02 9.27 -17.63
N SER A 53 12.63 9.30 -16.35
CA SER A 53 11.82 10.38 -15.78
C SER A 53 12.52 11.19 -14.68
N SER A 54 13.55 10.63 -14.02
CA SER A 54 14.23 11.36 -12.95
C SER A 54 15.15 12.44 -13.49
N SER A 55 15.14 13.61 -12.85
CA SER A 55 16.08 14.70 -13.15
C SER A 55 17.53 14.30 -12.88
N ASN A 56 17.76 13.46 -11.86
CA ASN A 56 19.05 12.84 -11.57
C ASN A 56 18.99 11.34 -11.91
N LYS A 57 19.77 10.93 -12.92
CA LYS A 57 19.84 9.54 -13.40
C LYS A 57 20.91 8.69 -12.71
N SER A 58 21.54 9.21 -11.65
CA SER A 58 22.51 8.44 -10.87
C SER A 58 21.86 7.16 -10.34
N ILE A 59 22.58 6.06 -10.48
CA ILE A 59 22.23 4.75 -9.91
C ILE A 59 22.99 4.51 -8.60
N ILE A 60 23.96 5.37 -8.28
CA ILE A 60 24.76 5.29 -7.06
C ILE A 60 24.00 6.01 -5.96
N MET A 61 23.73 5.27 -4.89
CA MET A 61 23.10 5.78 -3.69
C MET A 61 24.18 6.07 -2.63
N SER A 62 24.00 7.14 -1.85
CA SER A 62 24.86 7.38 -0.69
C SER A 62 24.73 6.23 0.32
N GLU A 63 25.86 5.78 0.88
CA GLU A 63 25.90 4.72 1.90
C GLU A 63 24.98 5.02 3.09
N LYS A 64 24.80 6.29 3.44
CA LYS A 64 23.92 6.74 4.52
C LYS A 64 22.44 6.43 4.28
N ASN A 65 22.03 6.30 3.01
CA ASN A 65 20.64 6.00 2.64
C ASN A 65 20.37 4.50 2.54
N ILE A 66 21.42 3.66 2.44
CA ILE A 66 21.27 2.21 2.28
C ILE A 66 20.50 1.59 3.45
N PRO A 67 20.80 1.87 4.74
CA PRO A 67 20.03 1.32 5.85
C PRO A 67 18.56 1.72 5.82
N ILE A 68 18.24 2.95 5.42
CA ILE A 68 16.87 3.44 5.31
C ILE A 68 16.12 2.67 4.22
N LEU A 69 16.74 2.48 3.06
CA LEU A 69 16.16 1.71 1.95
C LEU A 69 15.94 0.24 2.31
N ILE A 70 16.87 -0.37 3.05
CA ILE A 70 16.70 -1.73 3.59
C ILE A 70 15.51 -1.77 4.56
N GLY A 71 15.39 -0.77 5.45
CA GLY A 71 14.25 -0.65 6.36
C GLY A 71 12.91 -0.52 5.64
N ILE A 72 12.86 0.30 4.58
CA ILE A 72 11.66 0.43 3.72
C ILE A 72 11.31 -0.93 3.08
N GLY A 73 12.30 -1.62 2.49
CA GLY A 73 12.10 -2.93 1.88
C GLY A 73 11.61 -3.99 2.88
N ALA A 74 12.16 -3.99 4.09
CA ALA A 74 11.75 -4.90 5.16
C ALA A 74 10.30 -4.63 5.60
N LEU A 75 9.92 -3.37 5.83
CA LEU A 75 8.55 -3.00 6.20
C LEU A 75 7.55 -3.36 5.10
N LEU A 76 7.91 -3.15 3.82
CA LEU A 76 7.10 -3.56 2.68
C LEU A 76 6.89 -5.08 2.64
N ALA A 77 7.94 -5.86 2.88
CA ALA A 77 7.87 -7.32 2.92
C ALA A 77 6.98 -7.81 4.08
N VAL A 78 7.14 -7.25 5.27
CA VAL A 78 6.34 -7.59 6.46
C VAL A 78 4.87 -7.22 6.26
N GLY A 79 4.57 -6.04 5.70
CA GLY A 79 3.20 -5.65 5.38
C GLY A 79 2.53 -6.57 4.35
N ASN A 80 3.28 -7.02 3.35
CA ASN A 80 2.79 -7.99 2.38
C ASN A 80 2.58 -9.37 3.01
N PHE A 81 3.43 -9.79 3.94
CA PHE A 81 3.22 -11.02 4.69
C PHE A 81 1.88 -11.04 5.42
N PHE A 82 1.54 -9.97 6.15
CA PHE A 82 0.25 -9.89 6.85
C PHE A 82 -0.94 -9.83 5.88
N THR A 83 -0.79 -9.14 4.75
CA THR A 83 -1.83 -9.08 3.70
C THR A 83 -2.11 -10.46 3.13
N ILE A 84 -1.06 -11.19 2.75
CA ILE A 84 -1.15 -12.56 2.25
C ILE A 84 -1.75 -13.49 3.30
N LYS A 85 -1.30 -13.38 4.56
CA LYS A 85 -1.82 -14.19 5.66
C LYS A 85 -3.32 -13.95 5.85
N ALA A 86 -3.78 -12.70 5.80
CA ALA A 86 -5.21 -12.37 5.88
C ALA A 86 -6.02 -13.04 4.77
N TYR A 87 -5.53 -13.03 3.52
CA TYR A 87 -6.19 -13.73 2.42
C TYR A 87 -6.18 -15.26 2.59
N SER A 88 -5.08 -15.85 3.07
CA SER A 88 -5.02 -17.29 3.35
C SER A 88 -5.97 -17.75 4.45
N LEU A 89 -6.36 -16.83 5.35
CA LEU A 89 -7.37 -17.07 6.40
C LEU A 89 -8.81 -16.93 5.87
N GLY A 90 -8.99 -16.74 4.55
CA GLY A 90 -10.31 -16.69 3.91
C GLY A 90 -10.92 -15.29 3.83
N ALA A 91 -10.13 -14.21 4.00
CA ALA A 91 -10.65 -12.86 3.84
C ALA A 91 -11.15 -12.62 2.38
N PRO A 92 -12.45 -12.33 2.17
CA PRO A 92 -12.95 -11.95 0.84
C PRO A 92 -12.41 -10.57 0.46
N GLN A 93 -12.36 -10.28 -0.84
CA GLN A 93 -11.77 -9.01 -1.34
C GLN A 93 -12.48 -7.80 -0.73
N SER A 94 -13.81 -7.82 -0.77
CA SER A 94 -14.65 -6.75 -0.24
C SER A 94 -14.39 -6.51 1.24
N GLY A 95 -14.30 -7.58 2.04
CA GLY A 95 -14.02 -7.49 3.48
C GLY A 95 -12.61 -7.00 3.79
N PHE A 96 -11.59 -7.49 3.08
CA PHE A 96 -10.22 -7.04 3.26
C PHE A 96 -10.09 -5.54 2.91
N VAL A 97 -10.56 -5.14 1.72
CA VAL A 97 -10.48 -3.76 1.24
C VAL A 97 -11.23 -2.80 2.17
N ALA A 98 -12.40 -3.22 2.67
CA ALA A 98 -13.20 -2.43 3.59
C ALA A 98 -12.52 -2.15 4.93
N VAL A 99 -11.60 -3.01 5.39
CA VAL A 99 -10.81 -2.80 6.60
C VAL A 99 -9.50 -2.10 6.28
N PHE A 100 -8.78 -2.61 5.27
CA PHE A 100 -7.42 -2.19 4.96
C PHE A 100 -7.35 -0.73 4.49
N ASN A 101 -8.23 -0.31 3.59
CA ASN A 101 -8.16 1.04 3.02
C ASN A 101 -8.41 2.12 4.08
N PRO A 102 -9.49 2.09 4.88
CA PRO A 102 -9.72 3.16 5.83
C PRO A 102 -8.77 3.07 7.04
N ALA A 103 -8.25 1.88 7.39
CA ALA A 103 -7.19 1.75 8.39
C ALA A 103 -5.87 2.36 7.89
N SER A 104 -5.50 2.13 6.63
CA SER A 104 -4.33 2.73 5.99
C SER A 104 -4.41 4.25 5.97
N VAL A 105 -5.58 4.82 5.63
CA VAL A 105 -5.82 6.28 5.70
C VAL A 105 -5.66 6.78 7.15
N THR A 106 -6.30 6.11 8.10
CA THR A 106 -6.26 6.49 9.52
C THR A 106 -4.84 6.51 10.06
N PHE A 107 -4.09 5.40 9.90
CA PHE A 107 -2.72 5.31 10.38
C PHE A 107 -1.78 6.22 9.59
N GLY A 108 -2.01 6.40 8.29
CA GLY A 108 -1.24 7.32 7.46
C GLY A 108 -1.33 8.76 7.98
N VAL A 109 -2.52 9.23 8.32
CA VAL A 109 -2.71 10.58 8.87
C VAL A 109 -2.12 10.71 10.29
N ILE A 110 -2.27 9.69 11.14
CA ILE A 110 -1.66 9.68 12.48
C ILE A 110 -0.13 9.74 12.39
N LEU A 111 0.47 8.95 11.50
CA LEU A 111 1.92 8.97 11.28
C LEU A 111 2.37 10.30 10.64
N GLY A 112 1.58 10.86 9.72
CA GLY A 112 1.73 12.23 9.17
C GLY A 112 1.87 13.28 10.28
N PHE A 113 0.92 13.26 11.21
CA PHE A 113 0.93 14.14 12.38
C PHE A 113 2.13 13.91 13.30
N ILE A 114 2.47 12.66 13.64
CA ILE A 114 3.53 12.34 14.61
C ILE A 114 4.93 12.58 14.03
N LEU A 115 5.20 12.07 12.84
CA LEU A 115 6.54 12.05 12.26
C LEU A 115 6.87 13.32 11.48
N TRP A 116 5.88 13.92 10.80
CA TRP A 116 6.07 15.12 9.97
C TRP A 116 5.46 16.39 10.58
N GLN A 117 4.86 16.30 11.77
CA GLN A 117 4.25 17.44 12.47
C GLN A 117 3.19 18.17 11.63
N GLU A 118 2.50 17.43 10.76
CA GLU A 118 1.43 17.97 9.92
C GLU A 118 0.27 18.46 10.79
N LYS A 119 -0.28 19.65 10.52
CA LYS A 119 -1.45 20.16 11.26
C LYS A 119 -2.73 19.56 10.69
N LEU A 120 -3.49 18.89 11.54
CA LEU A 120 -4.78 18.32 11.17
C LEU A 120 -5.91 19.33 11.39
N SER A 121 -6.71 19.56 10.36
CA SER A 121 -7.96 20.29 10.47
C SER A 121 -9.04 19.45 11.18
N LEU A 122 -10.00 20.10 11.82
CA LEU A 122 -11.16 19.43 12.42
C LEU A 122 -11.93 18.56 11.42
N GLY A 123 -11.98 18.99 10.15
CA GLY A 123 -12.59 18.21 9.07
C GLY A 123 -11.85 16.90 8.77
N GLN A 124 -10.51 16.91 8.79
CA GLN A 124 -9.72 15.69 8.62
C GLN A 124 -9.91 14.72 9.79
N ILE A 125 -9.95 15.24 11.02
CA ILE A 125 -10.22 14.42 12.22
C ILE A 125 -11.61 13.78 12.14
N ALA A 126 -12.63 14.55 11.79
CA ALA A 126 -13.98 14.03 11.58
C ALA A 126 -14.03 12.97 10.47
N GLY A 127 -13.30 13.18 9.36
CA GLY A 127 -13.18 12.21 8.28
C GLY A 127 -12.54 10.89 8.69
N ILE A 128 -11.52 10.93 9.55
CA ILE A 128 -10.90 9.73 10.14
C ILE A 128 -11.92 8.97 10.99
N LEU A 129 -12.63 9.66 11.89
CA LEU A 129 -13.64 9.05 12.75
C LEU A 129 -14.76 8.39 11.92
N LEU A 130 -15.25 9.07 10.89
CA LEU A 130 -16.23 8.52 9.94
C LEU A 130 -15.69 7.30 9.18
N SER A 131 -14.41 7.31 8.80
CA SER A 131 -13.76 6.18 8.13
C SER A 131 -13.69 4.95 9.03
N ILE A 132 -13.35 5.13 10.32
CA ILE A 132 -13.35 4.05 11.32
C ILE A 132 -14.75 3.49 11.51
N ILE A 133 -15.77 4.36 11.63
CA ILE A 133 -17.17 3.93 11.74
C ILE A 133 -17.56 3.12 10.49
N GLY A 134 -17.20 3.59 9.29
CA GLY A 134 -17.46 2.88 8.03
C GLY A 134 -16.85 1.46 7.99
N ILE A 135 -15.62 1.28 8.50
CA ILE A 135 -15.02 -0.05 8.65
C ILE A 135 -15.91 -0.94 9.53
N LEU A 136 -16.30 -0.45 10.71
CA LEU A 136 -17.09 -1.21 11.66
C LEU A 136 -18.43 -1.66 11.05
N PHE A 137 -19.08 -0.79 10.28
CA PHE A 137 -20.30 -1.15 9.54
C PHE A 137 -20.04 -2.28 8.54
N ILE A 138 -19.03 -2.16 7.67
CA ILE A 138 -18.81 -3.18 6.63
C ILE A 138 -18.40 -4.54 7.23
N VAL A 139 -17.62 -4.52 8.30
CA VAL A 139 -17.18 -5.75 8.98
C VAL A 139 -18.33 -6.40 9.77
N SER A 140 -19.15 -5.61 10.46
CA SER A 140 -20.19 -6.14 11.37
C SER A 140 -21.46 -6.61 10.66
N PHE A 141 -21.79 -6.05 9.49
CA PHE A 141 -23.00 -6.42 8.72
C PHE A 141 -22.78 -7.54 7.70
N LYS A 142 -21.66 -8.25 7.81
CA LYS A 142 -21.32 -9.34 6.92
C LYS A 142 -22.12 -10.59 7.30
N LYS A 143 -23.20 -10.87 6.54
CA LYS A 143 -23.88 -12.18 6.52
C LYS A 143 -23.00 -13.22 5.84
#